data_AF-A0A2W1A3V1-F1
#
_entry.id   AF-A0A2W1A3V1-F1
#
_cell.length_a   1.000
_cell.length_b   1.000
_cell.length_c   1.000
_cell.angle_alpha   90.00
_cell.angle_beta   90.00
_cell.angle_gamma   90.00
#
_symmetry.space_group_name_H-M   'P 1'
#
loop_
_entity.id
_entity.type
_entity.pdbx_description
1 polymer ?
#
loop_
_entity_poly.entity_id
_entity_poly.type
_entity_poly.pdbx_seq_one_letter_code
_entity_poly.pdbx_strand_id
1 'polypeptide(L)'
;MAPKHPTQLSLDQALSESTQAGQYPPFEVAKSVSALLDSLPVDWAERIQMIGGALVVEALRPVWAESASAEEAHAKLRLRDPELADAIETLAPLLLGRYQAREEGKAAIAAVEALLQSGRSGA
;
A
#
# COMPACT_ATOMS: atom_id res chain seq x y z
N MET A 1 24.43 17.83 -31.90
CA MET A 1 23.38 16.81 -31.67
C MET A 1 22.93 16.94 -30.22
N ALA A 2 21.76 17.51 -29.98
CA ALA A 2 21.18 17.55 -28.63
C ALA A 2 20.63 16.17 -28.27
N PRO A 3 20.75 15.70 -27.01
CA PRO A 3 20.13 14.47 -26.58
C PRO A 3 18.61 14.63 -26.64
N LYS A 4 17.94 13.72 -27.36
CA LYS A 4 16.48 13.61 -27.38
C LYS A 4 16.04 13.26 -25.95
N HIS A 5 15.31 14.17 -25.30
CA HIS A 5 14.62 13.87 -24.05
C HIS A 5 13.69 12.66 -24.28
N PRO A 6 13.72 11.63 -23.42
CA PRO A 6 12.74 10.57 -23.48
C PRO A 6 11.36 11.18 -23.18
N THR A 7 10.46 11.06 -24.15
CA THR A 7 9.07 11.51 -24.06
C THR A 7 8.44 10.96 -22.78
N GLN A 8 8.07 11.85 -21.84
CA GLN A 8 7.23 11.49 -20.71
C GLN A 8 5.88 11.04 -21.28
N LEU A 9 5.69 9.73 -21.37
CA LEU A 9 4.36 9.16 -21.58
C LEU A 9 3.51 9.56 -20.37
N SER A 10 2.37 10.19 -20.63
CA SER A 10 1.36 10.45 -19.60
C SER A 10 1.01 9.14 -18.92
N LEU A 11 0.86 9.15 -17.59
CA LEU A 11 0.50 7.96 -16.80
C LEU A 11 -0.76 7.28 -17.36
N ASP A 12 -1.72 8.08 -17.82
CA ASP A 12 -2.96 7.61 -18.45
C ASP A 12 -2.71 6.88 -19.77
N GLN A 13 -1.69 7.30 -20.52
CA GLN A 13 -1.33 6.74 -21.81
C GLN A 13 -0.55 5.43 -21.63
N ALA A 14 0.37 5.39 -20.66
CA ALA A 14 1.07 4.16 -20.25
C ALA A 14 0.10 3.11 -19.70
N LEU A 15 -0.94 3.51 -18.95
CA LEU A 15 -1.95 2.59 -18.43
C LEU A 15 -2.96 2.14 -19.52
N SER A 16 -3.29 3.01 -20.49
CA SER A 16 -4.22 2.71 -21.58
C SER A 16 -3.64 1.80 -22.66
N GLU A 17 -2.37 1.98 -23.03
CA GLU A 17 -1.69 1.06 -23.96
C GLU A 17 -1.49 -0.33 -23.35
N SER A 18 -1.48 -0.39 -22.03
CA SER A 18 -1.07 -1.56 -21.26
C SER A 18 -2.26 -2.37 -20.70
N THR A 19 -3.50 -1.96 -20.99
CA THR A 19 -4.75 -2.65 -20.57
C THR A 19 -5.34 -3.57 -21.64
N GLN A 20 -4.78 -3.65 -22.85
CA GLN A 20 -5.40 -4.37 -23.98
C GLN A 20 -5.17 -5.89 -24.03
N ALA A 21 -4.31 -6.47 -23.19
CA ALA A 21 -4.20 -7.92 -23.08
C ALA A 21 -3.79 -8.28 -21.64
N GLY A 22 -4.56 -9.12 -20.98
CA GLY A 22 -4.37 -9.53 -19.57
C GLY A 22 -3.11 -10.36 -19.28
N GLN A 23 -1.95 -9.97 -19.81
CA GLN A 23 -0.66 -10.61 -19.60
C GLN A 23 0.43 -9.54 -19.52
N TYR A 24 0.58 -8.94 -18.34
CA TYR A 24 1.86 -8.33 -18.02
C TYR A 24 2.82 -9.44 -17.60
N PRO A 25 4.05 -9.49 -18.14
CA PRO A 25 5.12 -10.18 -17.46
C PRO A 25 5.29 -9.54 -16.06
N PRO A 26 5.50 -10.30 -14.97
CA PRO A 26 5.57 -9.78 -13.60
C PRO A 26 6.50 -8.57 -13.43
N PHE A 27 7.55 -8.50 -14.24
CA PHE A 27 8.52 -7.40 -14.26
C PHE A 27 7.91 -6.05 -14.73
N GLU A 28 7.01 -6.06 -15.71
CA GLU A 28 6.39 -4.82 -16.22
C GLU A 28 5.33 -4.28 -15.26
N VAL A 29 4.66 -5.17 -14.50
CA VAL A 29 3.80 -4.74 -13.37
C VAL A 29 4.64 -4.07 -12.30
N ALA A 30 5.75 -4.69 -11.89
CA ALA A 30 6.63 -4.14 -10.85
C ALA A 30 7.19 -2.76 -11.24
N LYS A 31 7.56 -2.59 -12.51
CA LYS A 31 8.05 -1.31 -13.06
C LYS A 31 6.97 -0.24 -13.06
N SER A 32 5.73 -0.58 -13.46
CA SER A 32 4.60 0.34 -13.49
C SER A 32 4.18 0.77 -12.09
N VAL A 33 4.12 -0.18 -11.15
CA VAL A 33 3.84 0.10 -9.73
C VAL A 33 4.94 0.96 -9.12
N SER A 34 6.21 0.68 -9.43
CA SER A 34 7.33 1.50 -8.94
C SER A 34 7.25 2.94 -9.46
N ALA A 35 7.01 3.12 -10.76
CA ALA A 35 6.85 4.45 -11.36
C ALA A 35 5.67 5.24 -10.78
N LEU A 36 4.54 4.57 -10.50
CA LEU A 36 3.41 5.18 -9.82
C LEU A 36 3.78 5.64 -8.41
N LEU A 37 4.41 4.77 -7.62
CA LEU A 37 4.81 5.10 -6.25
C LEU A 37 5.88 6.20 -6.21
N ASP A 38 6.79 6.23 -7.19
CA ASP A 38 7.78 7.30 -7.34
C ASP A 38 7.15 8.67 -7.59
N SER A 39 5.95 8.71 -8.19
CA SER A 39 5.22 9.96 -8.43
C SER A 39 4.47 10.48 -7.20
N LEU A 40 4.31 9.67 -6.16
CA LEU A 40 3.58 10.05 -4.95
C LEU A 40 4.52 10.69 -3.91
N PRO A 41 4.07 11.75 -3.19
CA PRO A 41 4.84 12.39 -2.13
C PRO A 41 4.77 11.57 -0.82
N VAL A 42 5.11 10.29 -0.89
CA VAL A 42 5.04 9.33 0.22
C VAL A 42 6.43 8.72 0.47
N ASP A 43 6.75 8.52 1.74
CA ASP A 43 8.03 7.95 2.12
C ASP A 43 8.09 6.42 1.88
N TRP A 44 9.27 5.84 2.03
CA TRP A 44 9.48 4.41 1.82
C TRP A 44 8.63 3.53 2.75
N ALA A 45 8.38 3.98 3.98
CA ALA A 45 7.59 3.22 4.95
C ALA A 45 6.11 3.19 4.55
N GLU A 46 5.56 4.32 4.10
CA GLU A 46 4.21 4.44 3.55
C GLU A 46 4.04 3.62 2.27
N ARG A 47 5.04 3.61 1.38
CA ARG A 47 5.01 2.78 0.16
C ARG A 47 4.88 1.29 0.49
N ILE A 48 5.68 0.81 1.45
CA ILE A 48 5.59 -0.59 1.92
C ILE A 48 4.20 -0.86 2.50
N GLN A 49 3.64 0.08 3.27
CA GLN A 49 2.28 -0.07 3.81
C GLN A 49 1.23 -0.17 2.72
N MET A 50 1.30 0.69 1.70
CA MET A 50 0.35 0.68 0.58
C MET A 50 0.44 -0.62 -0.23
N ILE A 51 1.64 -1.04 -0.63
CA ILE A 51 1.83 -2.29 -1.39
C ILE A 51 1.38 -3.49 -0.55
N GLY A 52 1.83 -3.57 0.70
CA GLY A 52 1.50 -4.69 1.58
C GLY A 52 0.00 -4.78 1.86
N GLY A 53 -0.66 -3.65 2.12
CA GLY A 53 -2.11 -3.59 2.30
C GLY A 53 -2.88 -4.02 1.06
N ALA A 54 -2.48 -3.53 -0.13
CA ALA A 54 -3.08 -3.94 -1.40
C ALA A 54 -2.91 -5.45 -1.64
N LEU A 55 -1.73 -6.01 -1.38
CA LEU A 55 -1.46 -7.44 -1.55
C LEU A 55 -2.34 -8.30 -0.65
N VAL A 56 -2.51 -7.92 0.63
CA VAL A 56 -3.38 -8.64 1.57
C VAL A 56 -4.84 -8.58 1.11
N VAL A 57 -5.32 -7.41 0.70
CA VAL A 57 -6.70 -7.22 0.20
C VAL A 57 -6.95 -8.05 -1.05
N GLU A 58 -6.03 -8.05 -2.01
CA GLU A 58 -6.16 -8.82 -3.24
C GLU A 58 -6.08 -10.33 -2.99
N ALA A 59 -5.20 -10.78 -2.11
CA ALA A 59 -5.08 -12.19 -1.78
C ALA A 59 -6.33 -12.74 -1.09
N LEU A 60 -6.96 -11.95 -0.22
CA LEU A 60 -8.19 -12.32 0.48
C LEU A 60 -9.45 -12.09 -0.35
N ARG A 61 -9.42 -11.20 -1.36
CA ARG A 61 -10.60 -10.86 -2.19
C ARG A 61 -11.42 -12.08 -2.64
N PRO A 62 -10.82 -13.17 -3.14
CA PRO A 62 -11.59 -14.31 -3.62
C PRO A 62 -12.35 -15.09 -2.54
N VAL A 63 -11.94 -14.97 -1.27
CA VAL A 63 -12.55 -15.66 -0.13
C VAL A 63 -13.29 -14.70 0.79
N TRP A 64 -13.17 -13.39 0.57
CA TRP A 64 -13.73 -12.34 1.41
C TRP A 64 -15.26 -12.27 1.33
N ALA A 65 -15.82 -12.36 0.11
CA ALA A 65 -17.26 -12.27 -0.11
C ALA A 65 -18.06 -13.42 0.55
N GLU A 66 -17.38 -14.53 0.83
CA GLU A 66 -17.96 -15.72 1.45
C GLU A 66 -17.74 -15.77 2.95
N SER A 67 -17.05 -14.79 3.53
CA SER A 67 -16.58 -14.81 4.92
C SER A 67 -17.27 -13.76 5.77
N ALA A 68 -17.64 -14.12 6.99
CA ALA A 68 -18.22 -13.19 7.96
C ALA A 68 -17.16 -12.36 8.70
N SER A 69 -15.89 -12.78 8.66
CA SER A 69 -14.77 -12.09 9.31
C SER A 69 -13.45 -12.26 8.54
N ALA A 70 -12.47 -11.43 8.89
CA ALA A 70 -11.11 -11.53 8.35
C ALA A 70 -10.43 -12.86 8.73
N GLU A 71 -10.70 -13.36 9.93
CA GLU A 71 -10.16 -14.62 10.44
C GLU A 71 -10.71 -15.82 9.66
N GLU A 72 -12.01 -15.78 9.31
CA GLU A 72 -12.64 -16.77 8.46
C GLU A 72 -12.13 -16.71 7.01
N ALA A 73 -11.94 -15.50 6.47
CA ALA A 73 -11.35 -15.30 5.15
C ALA A 73 -9.91 -15.84 5.10
N HIS A 74 -9.13 -15.61 6.15
CA HIS A 74 -7.76 -16.11 6.25
C HIS A 74 -7.71 -17.64 6.38
N ALA A 75 -8.62 -18.24 7.17
CA ALA A 75 -8.74 -19.70 7.26
C ALA A 75 -9.11 -20.34 5.92
N LYS A 76 -10.03 -19.72 5.16
CA LYS A 76 -10.38 -20.16 3.80
C LYS A 76 -9.21 -19.99 2.83
N LEU A 77 -8.45 -18.91 2.93
CA LEU A 77 -7.22 -18.72 2.15
C LEU A 77 -6.21 -19.83 2.46
N ARG A 78 -5.97 -20.15 3.74
CA ARG A 78 -5.06 -21.21 4.19
C ARG A 78 -5.40 -22.56 3.57
N LEU A 79 -6.68 -22.88 3.43
CA LEU A 79 -7.15 -24.14 2.81
C LEU A 79 -6.92 -24.18 1.29
N ARG A 80 -6.96 -23.02 0.63
CA ARG A 80 -6.84 -22.92 -0.83
C ARG A 80 -5.40 -22.74 -1.29
N ASP A 81 -4.64 -21.93 -0.57
CA ASP A 81 -3.27 -21.53 -0.87
C ASP A 81 -2.49 -21.30 0.45
N PRO A 82 -1.90 -22.37 1.02
CA PRO A 82 -1.16 -22.29 2.26
C PRO A 82 0.06 -21.37 2.17
N GLU A 83 0.77 -21.36 1.03
CA GLU A 83 1.99 -20.56 0.84
C GLU A 83 1.68 -19.07 0.84
N LEU A 84 0.61 -18.66 0.15
CA LEU A 84 0.15 -17.27 0.17
C LEU A 84 -0.35 -16.86 1.55
N ALA A 85 -1.03 -17.74 2.28
CA ALA A 85 -1.44 -17.48 3.65
C ALA A 85 -0.23 -17.26 4.59
N ASP A 86 0.83 -18.07 4.49
CA ASP A 86 2.07 -17.89 5.27
C ASP A 86 2.77 -16.56 4.93
N ALA A 87 2.77 -16.17 3.66
CA ALA A 87 3.31 -14.87 3.24
C ALA A 87 2.52 -13.70 3.85
N ILE A 88 1.19 -13.78 3.88
CA ILE A 88 0.33 -12.76 4.52
C ILE A 88 0.56 -12.71 6.03
N GLU A 89 0.65 -13.87 6.70
CA GLU A 89 0.92 -13.95 8.15
C GLU A 89 2.26 -13.31 8.51
N THR A 90 3.24 -13.39 7.61
CA THR A 90 4.55 -12.74 7.78
C THR A 90 4.47 -11.23 7.60
N LEU A 91 3.66 -10.74 6.65
CA LEU A 91 3.54 -9.32 6.32
C LEU A 91 2.59 -8.55 7.25
N ALA A 92 1.52 -9.18 7.72
CA ALA A 92 0.46 -8.52 8.47
C ALA A 92 0.94 -7.85 9.78
N PRO A 93 1.77 -8.48 10.64
CA PRO A 93 2.26 -7.85 11.87
C PRO A 93 3.15 -6.63 11.59
N LEU A 94 3.96 -6.67 10.53
CA LEU A 94 4.82 -5.57 10.12
C LEU A 94 4.00 -4.36 9.66
N LEU A 95 2.93 -4.60 8.92
CA LEU A 95 2.02 -3.56 8.44
C LEU A 95 1.21 -2.96 9.60
N LEU A 96 0.70 -3.83 10.49
CA LEU A 96 -0.10 -3.44 11.65
C LEU A 96 0.72 -2.62 12.65
N GLY A 97 1.93 -3.06 12.99
CA GLY A 97 2.80 -2.34 13.92
C GLY A 97 3.20 -0.95 13.42
N ARG A 98 3.43 -0.81 12.10
CA ARG A 98 3.70 0.50 11.50
C ARG A 98 2.47 1.40 11.49
N TYR A 99 1.28 0.83 11.29
CA TYR A 99 0.03 1.60 11.35
C TYR A 99 -0.23 2.12 12.76
N GLN A 100 -0.08 1.27 13.77
CA GLN A 100 -0.21 1.66 15.18
C GLN A 100 0.79 2.76 15.55
N ALA A 101 2.07 2.60 15.22
CA ALA A 101 3.08 3.62 15.47
C ALA A 101 2.77 4.96 14.79
N ARG A 102 2.19 4.94 13.58
CA ARG A 102 1.76 6.15 12.87
C ARG A 102 0.60 6.85 13.58
N GLU A 103 -0.43 6.10 14.00
CA GLU A 103 -1.57 6.66 14.73
C GLU A 103 -1.16 7.22 16.10
N GLU A 104 -0.29 6.52 16.81
CA GLU A 104 0.31 7.01 18.06
C GLU A 104 1.13 8.29 17.85
N GLY A 105 1.93 8.35 16.77
CA GLY A 105 2.69 9.55 16.41
C GLY A 105 1.77 10.75 16.11
N LYS A 106 0.68 10.54 15.38
CA LYS A 106 -0.34 11.59 15.13
C LYS A 106 -0.97 12.07 16.43
N ALA A 107 -1.33 11.15 17.32
CA ALA A 107 -1.91 11.49 18.62
C ALA A 107 -0.93 12.31 19.48
N ALA A 108 0.35 11.94 19.49
CA ALA A 108 1.39 12.67 20.20
C ALA A 108 1.60 14.09 19.65
N ILE A 109 1.62 14.25 18.32
CA ILE A 109 1.73 15.57 17.67
C ILE A 109 0.52 16.44 18.05
N ALA A 110 -0.70 15.91 17.96
CA ALA A 110 -1.91 16.64 18.33
C ALA A 110 -1.88 17.08 19.81
N ALA A 111 -1.36 16.23 20.71
CA ALA A 111 -1.18 16.59 22.11
C ALA A 111 -0.17 17.73 22.31
N VAL A 112 0.95 17.73 21.57
CA VAL A 112 1.95 18.81 21.61
C VAL A 112 1.36 20.11 21.06
N GLU A 113 0.62 20.05 19.94
CA GLU A 113 -0.07 21.22 19.37
C GLU A 113 -1.07 21.83 20.35
N ALA A 114 -1.87 21.00 21.02
CA ALA A 114 -2.82 21.44 22.05
C ALA A 114 -2.12 22.14 23.22
N LEU A 115 -0.98 21.61 23.68
CA LEU A 115 -0.17 22.25 24.72
C LEU A 115 0.36 23.62 24.25
N LEU A 116 0.91 23.70 23.05
CA LEU A 116 1.45 24.94 22.47
C LEU A 116 0.36 26.00 22.19
N GLN A 117 -0.88 25.59 21.98
CA GLN A 117 -2.03 26.49 21.84
C GLN A 117 -2.53 26.97 23.19
N SER A 118 -2.63 26.08 24.19
CA SER A 118 -3.02 26.44 25.56
C SER A 118 -2.03 27.41 26.22
N GLY A 119 -0.73 27.29 25.94
CA GLY A 119 0.29 28.21 26.43
C GLY A 119 0.26 29.60 25.78
N ARG A 120 -0.41 29.77 24.64
CA ARG A 120 -0.57 31.06 23.94
C ARG A 120 -1.83 31.82 24.33
N SER A 121 -2.83 31.15 24.90
CA SER A 121 -4.05 31.79 25.42
C SER A 121 -3.91 32.31 26.87
N GLY A 122 -2.75 32.12 27.50
CA GLY A 122 -2.44 32.58 28.86
C GLY A 122 -1.42 33.70 28.95
N ALA A 123 -1.04 34.31 27.82
CA ALA A 123 -0.15 35.48 27.72
C ALA A 123 -0.93 36.69 27.19
#